data_AF-S8CZY4-F1
#
_entry.id   AF-S8CZY4-F1
#
_cell.length_a   1.000
_cell.length_b   1.000
_cell.length_c   1.000
_cell.angle_alpha   90.00
_cell.angle_beta   90.00
_cell.angle_gamma   90.00
#
_symmetry.space_group_name_H-M   'P 1'
#
loop_
_entity.id
_entity.type
_entity.pdbx_description
1 polymer ?
#
loop_
_entity_poly.entity_id
_entity_poly.type
_entity_poly.pdbx_seq_one_letter_code
_entity_poly.pdbx_strand_id
1 'polypeptide(L)'
;MMYKGTRVRVMRLTEMIEAKVEEARRVCGEDERSDECKVAWDEVEEVSQAKADLRLKIRYLSNDPLHHYCVQNPESDECQIHED
;
A
#
# COMPACT_ATOMS: atom_id res chain seq x y z
N MET A 1 5.02 15.00 -5.53
CA MET A 1 5.42 14.20 -6.74
C MET A 1 5.51 12.73 -6.32
N MET A 2 4.93 11.77 -7.05
CA MET A 2 4.97 10.34 -6.66
C MET A 2 6.19 9.64 -7.28
N TYR A 3 7.12 9.16 -6.44
CA TYR A 3 8.33 8.45 -6.86
C TYR A 3 8.00 7.22 -7.71
N LYS A 4 8.89 6.88 -8.67
CA LYS A 4 8.70 5.73 -9.58
C LYS A 4 8.44 4.42 -8.83
N GLY A 5 9.21 4.14 -7.77
CA GLY A 5 9.03 2.94 -6.95
C GLY A 5 7.66 2.88 -6.27
N THR A 6 7.18 4.01 -5.78
CA THR A 6 5.84 4.14 -5.19
C THR A 6 4.74 3.84 -6.21
N ARG A 7 4.88 4.33 -7.46
CA ARG A 7 3.92 4.02 -8.54
C ARG A 7 3.86 2.52 -8.82
N VAL A 8 5.01 1.87 -8.95
CA VAL A 8 5.11 0.43 -9.19
C VAL A 8 4.46 -0.36 -8.05
N ARG A 9 4.70 0.04 -6.80
CA ARG A 9 4.09 -0.63 -5.64
C ARG A 9 2.57 -0.51 -5.63
N VAL A 10 2.02 0.65 -5.98
CA VAL A 10 0.56 0.84 -6.11
C VAL A 10 -0.03 -0.05 -7.21
N MET A 11 0.66 -0.16 -8.35
CA MET A 11 0.22 -1.05 -9.45
C MET A 11 0.23 -2.51 -9.01
N ARG A 12 1.33 -3.00 -8.44
CA ARG A 12 1.44 -4.39 -7.95
C ARG A 12 0.38 -4.74 -6.92
N LEU A 13 0.10 -3.84 -5.97
CA LEU A 13 -0.97 -4.06 -4.99
C LEU A 13 -2.35 -4.08 -5.65
N THR A 14 -2.55 -3.34 -6.75
CA THR A 14 -3.82 -3.38 -7.50
C THR A 14 -4.00 -4.72 -8.20
N GLU A 15 -2.98 -5.17 -8.93
CA GLU A 15 -2.97 -6.48 -9.61
C GLU A 15 -3.17 -7.62 -8.60
N MET A 16 -2.55 -7.53 -7.42
CA MET A 16 -2.68 -8.54 -6.37
C MET A 16 -4.09 -8.59 -5.76
N ILE A 17 -4.74 -7.43 -5.57
CA ILE A 17 -6.14 -7.40 -5.11
C ILE A 17 -7.04 -8.07 -6.15
N GLU A 18 -6.89 -7.73 -7.43
CA GLU A 18 -7.69 -8.34 -8.50
C GLU A 18 -7.52 -9.86 -8.54
N ALA A 19 -6.27 -10.34 -8.46
CA ALA A 19 -5.98 -11.78 -8.39
C ALA A 19 -6.61 -12.45 -7.16
N LYS A 20 -6.54 -11.81 -5.98
CA LYS A 20 -7.12 -12.34 -4.74
C LYS A 20 -8.65 -12.32 -4.74
N VAL A 21 -9.28 -11.33 -5.36
CA VAL A 21 -10.74 -11.30 -5.54
C VAL A 21 -11.20 -12.47 -6.42
N GLU A 22 -10.50 -12.75 -7.52
CA GLU A 22 -10.81 -13.89 -8.37
C GLU A 22 -10.56 -15.23 -7.65
N GLU A 23 -9.51 -15.31 -6.83
CA GLU A 23 -9.28 -16.46 -5.96
C GLU A 23 -10.41 -16.64 -4.94
N ALA A 24 -10.81 -15.60 -4.23
CA ALA A 24 -11.89 -15.64 -3.25
C ALA A 24 -13.21 -16.06 -3.89
N ARG A 25 -13.56 -15.52 -5.07
CA ARG A 25 -14.74 -15.96 -5.84
C ARG A 25 -14.69 -17.45 -6.17
N ARG A 26 -13.53 -17.96 -6.59
CA ARG A 26 -13.35 -19.38 -6.91
C ARG A 26 -13.44 -20.28 -5.67
N VAL A 27 -12.88 -19.83 -4.54
CA VAL A 27 -12.89 -20.59 -3.27
C VAL A 27 -14.29 -20.63 -2.67
N CYS A 28 -15.00 -19.49 -2.66
CA CYS A 28 -16.36 -19.42 -2.13
C CYS A 28 -17.35 -20.26 -2.94
N GLY A 29 -17.23 -20.28 -4.29
CA GLY A 29 -18.14 -21.07 -5.13
C GLY A 29 -19.62 -20.74 -4.84
N GLU A 30 -20.39 -21.75 -4.44
CA GLU A 30 -21.79 -21.59 -4.00
C GLU A 30 -21.93 -21.45 -2.47
N ASP A 31 -20.89 -21.73 -1.69
CA ASP A 31 -20.91 -21.68 -0.22
C ASP A 31 -20.13 -20.46 0.31
N GLU A 32 -20.84 -19.33 0.35
CA GLU A 32 -20.35 -18.05 0.86
C GLU A 32 -20.06 -18.05 2.37
N ARG A 33 -20.41 -19.11 3.12
CA ARG A 33 -20.24 -19.17 4.58
C ARG A 33 -19.19 -20.17 5.04
N SER A 34 -18.59 -20.90 4.11
CA SER A 34 -17.45 -21.77 4.37
C SER A 34 -16.30 -20.99 5.03
N ASP A 35 -15.52 -21.66 5.88
CA ASP A 35 -14.40 -21.01 6.55
C ASP A 35 -13.29 -20.67 5.56
N GLU A 36 -13.12 -21.46 4.51
CA GLU A 36 -12.20 -21.20 3.41
C GLU A 36 -12.61 -19.94 2.62
N CYS A 37 -13.91 -19.70 2.41
CA CYS A 37 -14.40 -18.47 1.78
C CYS A 37 -14.09 -17.25 2.63
N LYS A 38 -14.30 -17.33 3.95
CA LYS A 38 -13.99 -16.23 4.89
C LYS A 38 -12.51 -15.90 4.85
N VAL A 39 -11.64 -16.92 4.98
CA VAL A 39 -10.18 -16.75 4.92
C VAL A 39 -9.75 -16.11 3.59
N ALA A 40 -10.32 -16.53 2.47
CA ALA A 40 -9.97 -15.96 1.18
C ALA A 40 -10.38 -14.47 1.06
N TRP A 41 -11.51 -14.07 1.65
CA TRP A 41 -11.90 -12.66 1.72
C TRP A 41 -11.09 -11.85 2.74
N ASP A 42 -10.68 -12.44 3.86
CA ASP A 42 -9.76 -11.81 4.82
C ASP A 42 -8.42 -11.46 4.13
N GLU A 43 -7.90 -12.35 3.28
CA GLU A 43 -6.70 -12.06 2.48
C GLU A 43 -6.91 -10.90 1.50
N VAL A 44 -8.09 -10.78 0.88
CA VAL A 44 -8.44 -9.62 0.03
C VAL A 44 -8.46 -8.33 0.84
N GLU A 45 -9.02 -8.38 2.05
CA GLU A 45 -9.09 -7.24 2.97
C GLU A 45 -7.69 -6.76 3.35
N GLU A 46 -6.81 -7.66 3.78
CA GLU A 46 -5.43 -7.34 4.20
C GLU A 46 -4.62 -6.66 3.08
N VAL A 47 -4.70 -7.18 1.85
CA VAL A 47 -4.00 -6.56 0.70
C VAL A 47 -4.61 -5.20 0.36
N SER A 48 -5.94 -5.07 0.46
CA SER A 48 -6.65 -3.81 0.23
C SER A 48 -6.27 -2.76 1.27
N GLN A 49 -6.16 -3.16 2.54
CA GLN A 49 -5.68 -2.31 3.63
C GLN A 49 -4.24 -1.85 3.39
N ALA A 50 -3.33 -2.75 3.00
CA ALA A 50 -1.95 -2.39 2.66
C ALA A 50 -1.87 -1.34 1.54
N LYS A 51 -2.76 -1.41 0.55
CA LYS A 51 -2.89 -0.38 -0.51
C LYS A 51 -3.46 0.93 0.03
N ALA A 52 -4.46 0.88 0.91
CA ALA A 52 -5.04 2.06 1.55
C ALA A 52 -3.99 2.82 2.40
N ASP A 53 -3.21 2.08 3.20
CA ASP A 53 -2.11 2.62 4.02
C ASP A 53 -1.04 3.26 3.14
N LEU A 54 -0.66 2.62 2.04
CA LEU A 54 0.27 3.20 1.09
C LEU A 54 -0.26 4.51 0.51
N ARG A 55 -1.53 4.57 0.11
CA ARG A 55 -2.17 5.80 -0.40
C ARG A 55 -2.21 6.90 0.66
N LEU A 56 -2.37 6.55 1.92
CA LEU A 56 -2.36 7.50 3.02
C LEU A 56 -0.95 8.06 3.23
N LYS A 57 0.08 7.19 3.28
CA LYS A 57 1.50 7.59 3.35
C LYS A 57 1.88 8.51 2.18
N ILE A 58 1.45 8.19 0.96
CA ILE A 58 1.69 9.04 -0.22
C ILE A 58 1.10 10.43 -0.04
N ARG A 59 -0.14 10.53 0.49
CA ARG A 59 -0.78 11.81 0.77
C ARG A 59 0.00 12.61 1.81
N TYR A 60 0.41 11.99 2.91
CA TYR A 60 1.21 12.67 3.93
C TYR A 60 2.56 13.14 3.40
N LEU A 61 3.32 12.28 2.72
CA LEU A 61 4.61 12.64 2.12
C LEU A 61 4.49 13.70 1.02
N SER A 62 3.35 13.76 0.33
CA SER A 62 3.09 14.80 -0.67
C SER A 62 2.73 16.15 -0.05
N ASN A 63 2.27 16.17 1.19
CA ASN A 63 1.86 17.36 1.92
C ASN A 63 2.94 17.89 2.87
N ASP A 64 4.01 17.14 3.10
CA ASP A 64 5.12 17.55 3.95
C ASP A 64 6.14 18.37 3.14
N PRO A 65 6.19 19.71 3.31
CA PRO A 65 7.13 20.56 2.59
C PRO A 65 8.58 20.27 3.02
N LEU A 66 8.80 19.84 4.26
CA LEU A 66 10.12 19.50 4.78
C LEU A 66 10.64 18.22 4.13
N HIS A 67 9.81 17.20 3.95
CA HIS A 67 10.22 16.00 3.23
C HIS A 67 10.68 16.31 1.80
N HIS A 68 9.95 17.15 1.06
CA HIS A 68 10.37 17.55 -0.29
C HIS A 68 11.67 18.37 -0.27
N TYR A 69 11.81 19.27 0.70
CA TYR A 69 13.02 20.08 0.89
C TYR A 69 14.24 19.22 1.21
N CYS A 70 14.13 18.28 2.15
CA CYS A 70 15.21 17.40 2.57
C CYS A 70 15.66 16.39 1.51
N VAL A 71 14.78 15.98 0.61
CA VAL A 71 15.16 15.16 -0.54
C VAL A 71 16.04 15.93 -1.54
N GLN A 72 15.86 17.26 -1.62
CA GLN A 72 16.68 18.11 -2.50
C GLN A 72 17.90 18.72 -1.80
N ASN A 73 17.84 18.87 -0.47
CA ASN A 73 18.87 19.49 0.35
C ASN A 73 19.19 18.55 1.54
N PRO A 74 19.74 17.35 1.30
CA PRO A 74 19.99 16.37 2.36
C PRO A 74 21.04 16.84 3.38
N GLU A 75 21.93 17.76 2.99
CA GLU A 75 22.94 18.39 3.83
C GLU A 75 22.44 19.59 4.64
N SER A 76 21.17 19.98 4.52
CA SER A 76 20.64 21.08 5.33
C SER A 76 20.52 20.65 6.79
N ASP A 77 20.70 21.61 7.71
CA ASP A 77 20.63 21.37 9.15
C ASP A 77 19.24 20.84 9.57
N GLU A 78 18.18 21.24 8.85
CA GLU A 78 16.81 20.77 9.06
C GLU A 78 16.57 19.30 8.65
N CYS A 79 17.53 18.71 7.93
CA CYS A 79 17.41 17.41 7.30
C CYS A 79 18.44 16.39 7.82
N GLN A 80 19.32 16.83 8.72
CA GLN A 80 20.33 16.00 9.34
C GLN A 80 19.67 14.97 10.29
N ILE A 81 19.82 13.68 9.96
CA ILE A 81 19.37 12.58 10.82
C ILE A 81 20.57 12.06 11.59
N HIS A 82 20.53 12.17 12.92
CA HIS A 82 21.51 11.56 13.80
C HIS A 82 21.08 10.12 14.12
N GLU A 83 22.00 9.15 13.96
CA GLU A 83 21.78 7.80 14.47
C GLU A 83 22.08 7.80 15.98
N ASP A 84 21.07 7.47 16.80
CA ASP A 84 21.20 7.26 18.25
C ASP A 84 21.68 5.83 18.58
#